data_AF-A0A2A4AME0-F1
#
_entry.id   AF-A0A2A4AME0-F1
#
_cell.length_a   1.000
_cell.length_b   1.000
_cell.length_c   1.000
_cell.angle_alpha   90.00
_cell.angle_beta   90.00
_cell.angle_gamma   90.00
#
_symmetry.space_group_name_H-M   'P 1'
#
loop_
_entity.id
_entity.type
_entity.pdbx_description
1 polymer ?
#
loop_
_entity_poly.entity_id
_entity_poly.type
_entity_poly.pdbx_seq_one_letter_code
_entity_poly.pdbx_strand_id
1 'polypeptide(L)'
;AATLLVPEAARDTINQWVNSRNVGTRLEYRTIPEFASPQASARSPRQLIHKLEFQDHPMSAWVRQHISRRFNYECVESVTELDKVTTTPAVIRDGLESRPKDKDGSTRFIKDDRTRFSGTTWYRVGSTNTAKIELLRAQLAQAKATASATARQVHDLNRKMDILRTQRDKAQQVLDTQFQDIDTASAKARKQDLQAQYDALASSPEAQALATTHQHAKEKLDAARARLTQAQKHLGDVEGELKRSTERRRAIGTVPEITDKDIAKAVEEALHKGKRTLTIDSIDARRDEVQAELQDAARAAARRIEETNGTIVSVLHTYLAQWPAEAADLEPQASFAGEGIEKLKYLRADRLADFRARFLELLNGTTVQNLSHLACSLRYARSDIETRMEFINKSLERSPFNGERTLRIDVKDARGQVVQDFQRDLDAATSHSLAEISEDEHEAALQRYHALDKILSRLGSSHPEDSRWRNVVLDTRRHVSFIGRELYPDGTTANTYQDSASLSGGQAQKLVFFCLAAALRFRLAEPDQDVPTYGSIILDEAFDRADPTFTRTAMSVFTSFGFHMILATPFKLIQTLSPYVDGTIVVNYDEPIINGRPQARTGYSLIDASTLSTPAPESPHPEVPTDADA
;
A
#
# COMPACT_ATOMS: atom_id res chain seq x y z
N ALA A 1 -19.48 -30.91 -53.64
CA ALA A 1 -18.60 -30.63 -52.49
C ALA A 1 -19.35 -29.75 -51.50
N ALA A 2 -19.02 -29.78 -50.20
CA ALA A 2 -19.51 -28.79 -49.24
C ALA A 2 -18.48 -27.66 -49.19
N THR A 3 -18.92 -26.42 -49.36
CA THR A 3 -18.05 -25.24 -49.35
C THR A 3 -18.25 -24.46 -48.06
N LEU A 4 -17.18 -24.25 -47.28
CA LEU A 4 -17.20 -23.42 -46.08
C LEU A 4 -17.17 -21.94 -46.47
N LEU A 5 -18.11 -21.14 -45.95
CA LEU A 5 -18.11 -19.69 -46.16
C LEU A 5 -17.37 -19.01 -45.01
N VAL A 6 -16.45 -18.12 -45.35
CA VAL A 6 -15.56 -17.46 -44.39
C VAL A 6 -15.67 -15.95 -44.58
N PRO A 7 -15.75 -15.13 -43.51
CA PRO A 7 -15.71 -13.67 -43.66
C PRO A 7 -14.39 -13.25 -44.30
N GLU A 8 -14.41 -12.23 -45.16
CA GLU A 8 -13.17 -11.73 -45.79
C GLU A 8 -12.11 -11.31 -44.77
N ALA A 9 -12.52 -10.74 -43.63
CA ALA A 9 -11.62 -10.39 -42.53
C ALA A 9 -10.81 -11.59 -41.97
N ALA A 10 -11.31 -12.83 -42.13
CA ALA A 10 -10.66 -14.05 -41.64
C ALA A 10 -9.86 -14.79 -42.73
N ARG A 11 -9.67 -14.19 -43.92
CA ARG A 11 -8.98 -14.80 -45.06
C ARG A 11 -7.58 -15.30 -44.71
N ASP A 12 -6.74 -14.45 -44.12
CA ASP A 12 -5.35 -14.80 -43.86
C ASP A 12 -5.24 -15.89 -42.79
N THR A 13 -6.07 -15.79 -41.75
CA THR A 13 -6.16 -16.76 -40.66
C THR A 13 -6.53 -18.16 -41.17
N ILE A 14 -7.56 -18.28 -42.01
CA ILE A 14 -7.97 -19.60 -42.53
C ILE A 14 -6.93 -20.18 -43.49
N ASN A 15 -6.30 -19.34 -44.32
CA ASN A 15 -5.27 -19.78 -45.26
C ASN A 15 -4.06 -20.38 -44.51
N GLN A 16 -3.58 -19.69 -43.48
CA GLN A 16 -2.48 -20.19 -42.64
C GLN A 16 -2.87 -21.45 -41.87
N TRP A 17 -4.10 -21.50 -41.33
CA TRP A 17 -4.58 -22.64 -40.57
C TRP A 17 -4.71 -23.91 -41.42
N VAL A 18 -5.29 -23.80 -42.62
CA VAL A 18 -5.44 -24.94 -43.53
C VAL A 18 -4.09 -25.41 -44.07
N ASN A 19 -3.16 -24.48 -44.35
CA ASN A 19 -1.83 -24.85 -44.86
C ASN A 19 -0.94 -25.52 -43.80
N SER A 20 -1.08 -25.13 -42.53
CA SER A 20 -0.25 -25.67 -41.43
C SER A 20 -0.70 -27.03 -40.90
N ARG A 21 -1.82 -27.60 -41.38
CA ARG A 21 -2.41 -28.82 -40.83
C ARG A 21 -2.95 -29.76 -41.91
N ASN A 22 -2.83 -31.07 -41.65
CA ASN A 22 -3.57 -32.05 -42.43
C ASN A 22 -5.04 -32.08 -41.96
N VAL A 23 -5.95 -31.56 -42.78
CA VAL A 23 -7.39 -31.48 -42.47
C VAL A 23 -8.10 -32.83 -42.64
N GLY A 24 -7.46 -33.83 -43.27
CA GLY A 24 -8.00 -35.19 -43.40
C GLY A 24 -9.22 -35.33 -44.31
N THR A 25 -9.60 -34.27 -45.04
CA THR A 25 -10.71 -34.26 -46.00
C THR A 25 -10.49 -33.21 -47.08
N ARG A 26 -11.25 -33.29 -48.19
CA ARG A 26 -11.26 -32.25 -49.23
C ARG A 26 -12.07 -31.05 -48.73
N LEU A 27 -11.38 -30.08 -48.12
CA LEU A 27 -11.96 -28.81 -47.69
C LEU A 27 -11.96 -27.80 -48.86
N GLU A 28 -13.14 -27.33 -49.23
CA GLU A 28 -13.30 -26.16 -50.11
C GLU A 28 -13.85 -25.02 -49.26
N TYR A 29 -13.19 -23.86 -49.24
CA TYR A 29 -13.68 -22.67 -48.53
C TYR A 29 -13.66 -21.44 -49.44
N ARG A 30 -14.54 -20.48 -49.15
CA ARG A 30 -14.71 -19.27 -49.94
C ARG A 30 -14.85 -18.06 -49.03
N THR A 31 -14.01 -17.04 -49.26
CA THR A 31 -14.09 -15.77 -48.53
C THR A 31 -15.18 -14.87 -49.11
N ILE A 32 -16.04 -14.33 -48.25
CA ILE A 32 -17.18 -13.49 -48.61
C ILE A 32 -16.96 -12.06 -48.11
N PRO A 33 -17.04 -11.03 -48.98
CA PRO A 33 -16.93 -9.62 -48.58
C PRO A 33 -18.12 -9.19 -47.71
N GLU A 34 -17.90 -8.24 -46.79
CA GLU A 34 -18.92 -7.75 -45.85
C GLU A 34 -20.08 -6.99 -46.52
N PHE A 35 -19.90 -6.49 -47.75
CA PHE A 35 -20.93 -5.77 -48.49
C PHE A 35 -21.54 -6.66 -49.59
N ALA A 36 -22.76 -7.15 -49.36
CA ALA A 36 -23.53 -7.85 -50.39
C ALA A 36 -24.31 -6.86 -51.26
N SER A 37 -24.08 -6.92 -52.59
CA SER A 37 -24.82 -6.16 -53.61
C SER A 37 -26.33 -6.50 -53.66
N PRO A 38 -27.18 -5.61 -54.21
CA PRO A 38 -28.64 -5.76 -54.19
C PRO A 38 -29.16 -7.01 -54.93
N GLN A 39 -30.36 -7.43 -54.50
CA GLN A 39 -31.04 -8.69 -54.83
C GLN A 39 -31.22 -8.93 -56.34
N ALA A 40 -30.94 -10.15 -56.81
CA ALA A 40 -31.51 -10.65 -58.05
C ALA A 40 -32.96 -11.07 -57.79
N SER A 41 -33.93 -10.50 -58.51
CA SER A 41 -35.34 -10.87 -58.41
C SER A 41 -35.55 -12.29 -58.94
N ALA A 42 -36.13 -13.15 -58.10
CA ALA A 42 -36.62 -14.44 -58.53
C ALA A 42 -37.80 -14.22 -59.50
N ARG A 43 -37.77 -14.90 -60.66
CA ARG A 43 -38.69 -14.62 -61.78
C ARG A 43 -39.92 -15.53 -61.80
N SER A 44 -39.91 -16.64 -61.06
CA SER A 44 -41.01 -17.62 -60.99
C SER A 44 -41.20 -18.12 -59.55
N PRO A 45 -42.44 -18.23 -59.04
CA PRO A 45 -42.73 -18.77 -57.70
C PRO A 45 -42.28 -20.23 -57.52
N ARG A 46 -42.07 -20.98 -58.61
CA ARG A 46 -41.66 -22.38 -58.60
C ARG A 46 -40.15 -22.56 -58.39
N GLN A 47 -39.39 -21.47 -58.38
CA GLN A 47 -37.94 -21.51 -58.23
C GLN A 47 -37.52 -21.94 -56.82
N LEU A 48 -36.43 -22.71 -56.74
CA LEU A 48 -35.89 -23.31 -55.52
C LEU A 48 -35.65 -22.29 -54.41
N ILE A 49 -35.28 -21.06 -54.76
CA ILE A 49 -35.02 -19.98 -53.79
C ILE A 49 -36.24 -19.67 -52.89
N HIS A 50 -37.46 -19.91 -53.36
CA HIS A 50 -38.69 -19.70 -52.59
C HIS A 50 -39.02 -20.86 -51.65
N LYS A 51 -38.33 -22.00 -51.80
CA LYS A 51 -38.50 -23.18 -50.94
C LYS A 51 -37.42 -23.26 -49.85
N LEU A 52 -36.56 -22.25 -49.75
CA LEU A 52 -35.48 -22.17 -48.78
C LEU A 52 -35.74 -21.01 -47.82
N GLU A 53 -35.61 -21.31 -46.53
CA GLU A 53 -35.57 -20.31 -45.47
C GLU A 53 -34.11 -19.98 -45.15
N PHE A 54 -33.79 -18.69 -45.08
CA PHE A 54 -32.44 -18.20 -44.80
C PHE A 54 -32.38 -17.69 -43.37
N GLN A 55 -31.40 -18.16 -42.60
CA GLN A 55 -31.16 -17.69 -41.24
C GLN A 55 -30.69 -16.22 -41.24
N ASP A 56 -30.92 -15.52 -40.14
CA ASP A 56 -30.41 -14.16 -39.96
C ASP A 56 -28.90 -14.21 -39.69
N HIS A 57 -28.10 -13.87 -40.71
CA HIS A 57 -26.64 -13.90 -40.66
C HIS A 57 -26.06 -12.91 -41.68
N PRO A 58 -24.92 -12.24 -41.40
CA PRO A 58 -24.33 -11.25 -42.31
C PRO A 58 -24.09 -11.75 -43.75
N MET A 59 -23.79 -13.04 -43.90
CA MET A 59 -23.55 -13.65 -45.22
C MET A 59 -24.82 -14.12 -45.95
N SER A 60 -25.99 -14.07 -45.32
CA SER A 60 -27.24 -14.62 -45.88
C SER A 60 -27.63 -13.97 -47.20
N ALA A 61 -27.38 -12.66 -47.34
CA ALA A 61 -27.59 -11.94 -48.60
C ALA A 61 -26.74 -12.52 -49.74
N TRP A 62 -25.46 -12.81 -49.48
CA TRP A 62 -24.56 -13.42 -50.45
C TRP A 62 -25.01 -14.85 -50.80
N VAL A 63 -25.37 -15.68 -49.82
CA VAL A 63 -25.84 -17.06 -50.05
C VAL A 63 -27.10 -17.06 -50.91
N ARG A 64 -28.05 -16.17 -50.60
CA ARG A 64 -29.30 -16.02 -51.37
C ARG A 64 -29.01 -15.64 -52.82
N GLN A 65 -28.10 -14.70 -53.06
CA GLN A 65 -27.68 -14.31 -54.40
C GLN A 65 -26.97 -15.46 -55.13
N HIS A 66 -26.09 -16.19 -54.44
CA HIS A 66 -25.34 -17.30 -55.00
C HIS A 66 -26.25 -18.44 -55.45
N ILE A 67 -27.22 -18.82 -54.60
CA ILE A 67 -28.24 -19.81 -54.93
C ILE A 67 -29.11 -19.30 -56.08
N SER A 68 -29.58 -18.05 -56.01
CA SER A 68 -30.40 -17.43 -57.07
C SER A 68 -29.73 -17.46 -58.46
N ARG A 69 -28.40 -17.24 -58.52
CA ARG A 69 -27.67 -17.20 -59.79
C ARG A 69 -27.29 -18.58 -60.33
N ARG A 70 -26.90 -19.51 -59.47
CA ARG A 70 -26.25 -20.78 -59.90
C ARG A 70 -27.08 -22.03 -59.65
N PHE A 71 -27.99 -21.98 -58.66
CA PHE A 71 -28.73 -23.13 -58.17
C PHE A 71 -30.24 -22.86 -58.07
N ASN A 72 -30.77 -21.88 -58.80
CA ASN A 72 -32.18 -21.51 -58.74
C ASN A 72 -33.00 -22.32 -59.73
N TYR A 73 -33.00 -23.64 -59.51
CA TYR A 73 -33.74 -24.58 -60.35
C TYR A 73 -35.24 -24.35 -60.20
N GLU A 74 -35.98 -24.51 -61.29
CA GLU A 74 -37.43 -24.55 -61.28
C GLU A 74 -37.89 -25.94 -60.80
N CYS A 75 -38.60 -25.98 -59.68
CA CYS A 75 -39.11 -27.23 -59.11
C CYS A 75 -40.42 -27.61 -59.83
N VAL A 76 -40.38 -28.72 -60.57
CA VAL A 76 -41.52 -29.25 -61.33
C VAL A 76 -41.96 -30.62 -60.79
N GLU A 77 -43.21 -31.00 -61.06
CA GLU A 77 -43.82 -32.18 -60.43
C GLU A 77 -43.70 -33.45 -61.27
N SER A 78 -43.47 -33.32 -62.59
CA SER A 78 -43.37 -34.46 -63.50
C SER A 78 -42.25 -34.32 -64.53
N VAL A 79 -41.83 -35.44 -65.10
CA VAL A 79 -40.84 -35.48 -66.19
C VAL A 79 -41.35 -34.72 -67.43
N THR A 80 -42.66 -34.78 -67.69
CA THR A 80 -43.30 -34.06 -68.81
C THR A 80 -43.23 -32.54 -68.62
N GLU A 81 -43.33 -32.04 -67.39
CA GLU A 81 -43.10 -30.63 -67.09
C GLU A 81 -41.62 -30.27 -67.20
N LEU A 82 -40.72 -31.14 -66.74
CA LEU A 82 -39.29 -30.94 -66.79
C LEU A 82 -38.77 -30.74 -68.21
N ASP A 83 -39.31 -31.47 -69.19
CA ASP A 83 -38.93 -31.37 -70.61
C ASP A 83 -39.37 -30.04 -71.26
N LYS A 84 -40.46 -29.43 -70.77
CA LYS A 84 -40.97 -28.15 -71.29
C LYS A 84 -40.14 -26.95 -70.83
N VAL A 85 -39.45 -27.06 -69.70
CA VAL A 85 -38.61 -25.99 -69.15
C VAL A 85 -37.25 -26.01 -69.86
N THR A 86 -37.10 -25.13 -70.86
CA THR A 86 -35.92 -25.10 -71.74
C THR A 86 -35.01 -23.89 -71.53
N THR A 87 -35.47 -22.85 -70.83
CA THR A 87 -34.73 -21.59 -70.66
C THR A 87 -34.05 -21.48 -69.30
N THR A 88 -34.51 -22.23 -68.31
CA THR A 88 -34.01 -22.26 -66.94
C THR A 88 -33.64 -23.70 -66.55
N PRO A 89 -32.71 -23.89 -65.61
CA PRO A 89 -32.49 -25.22 -65.05
C PRO A 89 -33.72 -25.63 -64.24
N ALA A 90 -34.10 -26.92 -64.29
CA ALA A 90 -35.29 -27.44 -63.60
C ALA A 90 -34.99 -28.78 -62.92
N VAL A 91 -35.75 -29.15 -61.89
CA VAL A 91 -35.56 -30.39 -61.13
C VAL A 91 -36.89 -30.96 -60.64
N ILE A 92 -37.04 -32.28 -60.71
CA ILE A 92 -38.18 -33.01 -60.10
C ILE A 92 -37.81 -33.55 -58.72
N ARG A 93 -38.82 -33.88 -57.91
CA ARG A 93 -38.63 -34.41 -56.55
C ARG A 93 -37.71 -35.62 -56.47
N ASP A 94 -37.73 -36.49 -57.47
CA ASP A 94 -36.91 -37.70 -57.49
C ASP A 94 -35.44 -37.43 -57.87
N GLY A 95 -35.06 -36.18 -58.19
CA GLY A 95 -33.67 -35.79 -58.41
C GLY A 95 -33.18 -35.85 -59.86
N LEU A 96 -34.07 -36.00 -60.85
CA LEU A 96 -33.73 -35.75 -62.26
C LEU A 96 -33.70 -34.24 -62.50
N GLU A 97 -32.57 -33.71 -62.96
CA GLU A 97 -32.40 -32.31 -63.32
C GLU A 97 -32.31 -32.12 -64.84
N SER A 98 -32.79 -30.98 -65.33
CA SER A 98 -32.62 -30.48 -66.71
C SER A 98 -31.84 -29.18 -66.71
N ARG A 99 -30.97 -28.98 -67.71
CA ARG A 99 -30.23 -27.74 -67.95
C ARG A 99 -30.94 -26.90 -69.01
N PRO A 100 -30.72 -25.58 -69.03
CA PRO A 100 -31.15 -24.74 -70.15
C PRO A 100 -30.65 -25.32 -71.47
N LYS A 101 -31.46 -25.17 -72.51
CA LYS A 101 -31.13 -25.56 -73.87
C LYS A 101 -29.88 -24.82 -74.32
N ASP A 102 -28.87 -25.58 -74.73
CA ASP A 102 -27.62 -25.03 -75.26
C ASP A 102 -27.89 -24.34 -76.61
N LYS A 103 -26.94 -23.51 -77.07
CA LYS A 103 -27.09 -22.73 -78.32
C LYS A 103 -27.26 -23.61 -79.56
N ASP A 104 -26.78 -24.85 -79.51
CA ASP A 104 -26.93 -25.88 -80.55
C ASP A 104 -28.31 -26.56 -80.55
N GLY A 105 -29.17 -26.19 -79.60
CA GLY A 105 -30.51 -26.72 -79.45
C GLY A 105 -30.59 -28.03 -78.66
N SER A 106 -29.51 -28.50 -78.06
CA SER A 106 -29.51 -29.68 -77.18
C SER A 106 -29.94 -29.33 -75.75
N THR A 107 -30.61 -30.26 -75.06
CA THR A 107 -30.97 -30.15 -73.64
C THR A 107 -30.28 -31.26 -72.86
N ARG A 108 -29.64 -30.92 -71.73
CA ARG A 108 -28.93 -31.89 -70.90
C ARG A 108 -29.75 -32.27 -69.68
N PHE A 109 -29.98 -33.56 -69.49
CA PHE A 109 -30.57 -34.12 -68.28
C PHE A 109 -29.51 -34.85 -67.44
N ILE A 110 -29.58 -34.73 -66.11
CA ILE A 110 -28.65 -35.38 -65.19
C ILE A 110 -29.44 -36.07 -64.07
N LYS A 111 -29.10 -37.33 -63.81
CA LYS A 111 -29.60 -38.13 -62.69
C LYS A 111 -28.39 -38.70 -61.96
N ASP A 112 -28.26 -38.44 -60.66
CA ASP A 112 -27.18 -38.97 -59.83
C ASP A 112 -27.74 -39.91 -58.75
N ASP A 113 -27.71 -41.22 -59.03
CA ASP A 113 -28.19 -42.28 -58.14
C ASP A 113 -27.06 -42.98 -57.38
N ARG A 114 -25.84 -42.42 -57.36
CA ARG A 114 -24.70 -43.00 -56.60
C ARG A 114 -25.02 -43.20 -55.12
N THR A 115 -25.93 -42.38 -54.59
CA THR A 115 -26.55 -42.59 -53.29
C THR A 115 -28.05 -42.74 -53.48
N ARG A 116 -28.64 -43.81 -52.94
CA ARG A 116 -30.09 -43.98 -52.99
C ARG A 116 -30.77 -42.78 -52.36
N PHE A 117 -31.70 -42.18 -53.09
CA PHE A 117 -32.53 -41.05 -52.63
C PHE A 117 -33.60 -41.48 -51.59
N SER A 118 -33.35 -42.57 -50.85
CA SER A 118 -34.26 -43.10 -49.84
C SER A 118 -33.86 -42.60 -48.45
N GLY A 119 -34.74 -41.79 -47.85
CA GLY A 119 -34.55 -41.25 -46.50
C GLY A 119 -33.83 -39.90 -46.46
N THR A 120 -33.76 -39.32 -45.26
CA THR A 120 -33.25 -37.96 -45.03
C THR A 120 -31.77 -37.92 -44.64
N THR A 121 -31.11 -39.08 -44.51
CA THR A 121 -29.72 -39.21 -44.03
C THR A 121 -28.72 -38.39 -44.86
N TRP A 122 -28.94 -38.29 -46.17
CA TRP A 122 -28.03 -37.56 -47.05
C TRP A 122 -28.42 -36.09 -47.23
N TYR A 123 -29.58 -35.64 -46.73
CA TYR A 123 -30.02 -34.25 -46.84
C TYR A 123 -29.01 -33.34 -46.13
N ARG A 124 -28.73 -32.19 -46.75
CA ARG A 124 -27.74 -31.20 -46.27
C ARG A 124 -28.34 -29.80 -46.07
N VAL A 125 -29.67 -29.70 -46.13
CA VAL A 125 -30.40 -28.44 -45.94
C VAL A 125 -30.75 -28.33 -44.46
N GLY A 126 -30.30 -27.25 -43.80
CA GLY A 126 -30.55 -26.97 -42.39
C GLY A 126 -29.52 -26.00 -41.81
N SER A 127 -29.87 -25.33 -40.70
CA SER A 127 -28.96 -24.43 -39.96
C SER A 127 -28.02 -25.19 -39.03
N THR A 128 -28.40 -26.40 -38.61
CA THR A 128 -27.61 -27.25 -37.72
C THR A 128 -27.62 -28.69 -38.22
N ASN A 129 -26.58 -29.45 -37.85
CA ASN A 129 -26.51 -30.88 -38.13
C ASN A 129 -27.21 -31.75 -37.07
N THR A 130 -27.88 -31.14 -36.08
CA THR A 130 -28.41 -31.84 -34.90
C THR A 130 -29.42 -32.93 -35.28
N ALA A 131 -30.40 -32.61 -36.12
CA ALA A 131 -31.39 -33.61 -36.57
C ALA A 131 -30.76 -34.79 -37.31
N LYS A 132 -29.70 -34.54 -38.09
CA LYS A 132 -28.95 -35.58 -38.79
C LYS A 132 -28.11 -36.43 -37.84
N ILE A 133 -27.49 -35.81 -36.84
CA ILE A 133 -26.75 -36.52 -35.80
C ILE A 133 -27.70 -37.42 -35.00
N GLU A 134 -28.87 -36.92 -34.60
CA GLU A 134 -29.87 -37.72 -33.88
C GLU A 134 -30.41 -38.87 -34.72
N LEU A 135 -30.69 -38.65 -36.02
CA LEU A 135 -31.06 -39.72 -36.95
C LEU A 135 -29.97 -40.80 -37.04
N LEU A 136 -28.70 -40.40 -37.20
CA LEU A 136 -27.58 -41.33 -37.28
C LEU A 136 -27.35 -42.07 -35.96
N ARG A 137 -27.55 -41.41 -34.80
CA ARG A 137 -27.49 -42.04 -33.48
C ARG A 137 -28.60 -43.07 -33.31
N ALA A 138 -29.83 -42.75 -33.71
CA ALA A 138 -30.94 -43.69 -33.69
C ALA A 138 -30.69 -44.91 -34.59
N GLN A 139 -30.19 -44.68 -35.82
CA GLN A 139 -29.81 -45.75 -36.74
C GLN A 139 -28.68 -46.62 -36.16
N LEU A 140 -27.68 -46.01 -35.52
CA LEU A 140 -26.61 -46.74 -34.85
C LEU A 140 -27.12 -47.56 -33.67
N ALA A 141 -28.02 -47.00 -32.86
CA ALA A 141 -28.62 -47.70 -31.73
C ALA A 141 -29.44 -48.91 -32.21
N GLN A 142 -30.24 -48.74 -33.27
CA GLN A 142 -30.98 -49.83 -33.88
C GLN A 142 -30.05 -50.90 -34.45
N ALA A 143 -29.02 -50.52 -35.20
CA ALA A 143 -28.04 -51.46 -35.75
C ALA A 143 -27.30 -52.25 -34.65
N LYS A 144 -26.92 -51.58 -33.55
CA LYS A 144 -26.30 -52.24 -32.39
C LYS A 144 -27.28 -53.21 -31.70
N ALA A 145 -28.54 -52.82 -31.55
CA ALA A 145 -29.57 -53.70 -30.97
C ALA A 145 -29.78 -54.94 -31.83
N THR A 146 -29.88 -54.78 -33.16
CA THR A 146 -29.97 -55.89 -34.10
C THR A 146 -28.74 -56.79 -34.03
N ALA A 147 -27.53 -56.23 -34.06
CA ALA A 147 -26.30 -57.00 -33.97
C ALA A 147 -26.21 -57.81 -32.66
N SER A 148 -26.58 -57.21 -31.52
CA SER A 148 -26.62 -57.88 -30.22
C SER A 148 -27.64 -59.02 -30.20
N ALA A 149 -28.84 -58.79 -30.74
CA ALA A 149 -29.88 -59.82 -30.84
C ALA A 149 -29.43 -61.00 -31.73
N THR A 150 -28.84 -60.72 -32.89
CA THR A 150 -28.30 -61.76 -33.78
C THR A 150 -27.15 -62.51 -33.12
N ALA A 151 -26.24 -61.84 -32.40
CA ALA A 151 -25.15 -62.50 -31.69
C ALA A 151 -25.65 -63.47 -30.61
N ARG A 152 -26.71 -63.10 -29.88
CA ARG A 152 -27.36 -64.00 -28.91
C ARG A 152 -27.97 -65.22 -29.61
N GLN A 153 -28.67 -65.02 -30.73
CA GLN A 153 -29.23 -66.13 -31.51
C GLN A 153 -28.14 -67.10 -32.00
N VAL A 154 -27.01 -66.58 -32.47
CA VAL A 154 -25.86 -67.41 -32.89
C VAL A 154 -25.29 -68.20 -31.70
N HIS A 155 -25.14 -67.56 -30.54
CA HIS A 155 -24.66 -68.23 -29.34
C HIS A 155 -25.59 -69.37 -28.91
N ASP A 156 -26.90 -69.13 -28.89
CA ASP A 156 -27.89 -70.15 -28.53
C ASP A 156 -27.91 -71.31 -29.53
N LEU A 157 -27.78 -71.03 -30.83
CA LEU A 157 -27.68 -72.06 -31.86
C LEU A 157 -26.40 -72.89 -31.72
N ASN A 158 -25.26 -72.27 -31.43
CA ASN A 158 -24.01 -72.99 -31.17
C ASN A 158 -24.12 -73.89 -29.95
N ARG A 159 -24.71 -73.39 -28.85
CA ARG A 159 -24.96 -74.21 -27.66
C ARG A 159 -25.85 -75.42 -27.97
N LYS A 160 -26.91 -75.24 -28.76
CA LYS A 160 -27.78 -76.34 -29.21
C LYS A 160 -27.00 -77.35 -30.07
N MET A 161 -26.15 -76.85 -30.97
CA MET A 161 -25.31 -77.69 -31.83
C MET A 161 -24.33 -78.52 -31.00
N ASP A 162 -23.68 -77.94 -29.98
CA ASP A 162 -22.73 -78.66 -29.12
C ASP A 162 -23.42 -79.75 -28.28
N ILE A 163 -24.63 -79.47 -27.78
CA ILE A 163 -25.46 -80.48 -27.09
C ILE A 163 -25.79 -81.63 -28.04
N LEU A 164 -26.25 -81.34 -29.26
CA LEU A 164 -26.58 -82.35 -30.26
C LEU A 164 -25.35 -83.15 -30.70
N ARG A 165 -24.20 -82.50 -30.87
CA ARG A 165 -22.91 -83.17 -31.14
C ARG A 165 -22.53 -84.11 -30.02
N THR A 166 -22.62 -83.65 -28.77
CA THR A 166 -22.33 -84.49 -27.60
C THR A 166 -23.29 -85.68 -27.52
N GLN A 167 -24.58 -85.49 -27.81
CA GLN A 167 -25.56 -86.58 -27.84
C GLN A 167 -25.26 -87.58 -28.96
N ARG A 168 -24.93 -87.09 -30.15
CA ARG A 168 -24.46 -87.93 -31.26
C ARG A 168 -23.22 -88.72 -30.87
N ASP A 169 -22.23 -88.08 -30.26
CA ASP A 169 -20.96 -88.74 -29.88
C ASP A 169 -21.19 -89.81 -28.82
N LYS A 170 -22.06 -89.54 -27.84
CA LYS A 170 -22.50 -90.56 -26.87
C LYS A 170 -23.25 -91.70 -27.53
N ALA A 171 -24.16 -91.42 -28.47
CA ALA A 171 -24.87 -92.46 -29.20
C ALA A 171 -23.92 -93.29 -30.07
N GLN A 172 -22.95 -92.65 -30.71
CA GLN A 172 -21.90 -93.32 -31.48
C GLN A 172 -21.04 -94.20 -30.57
N GLN A 173 -20.64 -93.71 -29.39
CA GLN A 173 -19.91 -94.50 -28.41
C GLN A 173 -20.70 -95.74 -27.98
N VAL A 174 -22.03 -95.62 -27.80
CA VAL A 174 -22.89 -96.78 -27.51
C VAL A 174 -22.96 -97.76 -28.69
N LEU A 175 -23.03 -97.26 -29.93
CA LEU A 175 -23.00 -98.11 -31.14
C LEU A 175 -21.66 -98.81 -31.34
N ASP A 176 -20.56 -98.14 -31.01
CA ASP A 176 -19.20 -98.68 -31.12
C ASP A 176 -18.87 -99.66 -29.98
N THR A 177 -19.58 -99.56 -28.85
CA THR A 177 -19.41 -100.46 -27.70
C THR A 177 -19.92 -101.84 -28.07
N GLN A 178 -19.02 -102.82 -28.11
CA GLN A 178 -19.38 -104.21 -28.31
C GLN A 178 -19.75 -104.86 -26.98
N PHE A 179 -20.53 -105.94 -26.99
CA PHE A 179 -20.91 -106.62 -25.74
C PHE A 179 -19.70 -107.05 -24.90
N GLN A 180 -18.60 -107.43 -25.54
CA GLN A 180 -17.34 -107.78 -24.87
C GLN A 180 -16.73 -106.63 -24.04
N ASP A 181 -17.02 -105.38 -24.36
CA ASP A 181 -16.51 -104.21 -23.62
C ASP A 181 -17.26 -103.99 -22.29
N ILE A 182 -18.49 -104.54 -22.18
CA ILE A 182 -19.36 -104.43 -21.01
C ILE A 182 -19.62 -105.78 -20.32
N ASP A 183 -19.09 -106.87 -20.86
CA ASP A 183 -19.22 -108.22 -20.29
C ASP A 183 -18.32 -108.38 -19.05
N THR A 184 -18.77 -107.74 -17.97
CA THR A 184 -18.13 -107.80 -16.67
C THR A 184 -18.12 -109.20 -16.08
N ALA A 185 -19.07 -110.06 -16.46
CA ALA A 185 -19.15 -111.44 -15.97
C ALA A 185 -18.00 -112.27 -16.55
N SER A 186 -17.79 -112.24 -17.87
CA SER A 186 -16.67 -112.92 -18.52
C SER A 186 -15.32 -112.34 -18.11
N ALA A 187 -15.22 -111.01 -18.00
CA ALA A 187 -13.99 -110.37 -17.53
C ALA A 187 -13.65 -110.75 -16.07
N LYS A 188 -14.65 -110.84 -15.19
CA LYS A 188 -14.47 -111.25 -13.79
C LYS A 188 -14.11 -112.74 -13.68
N ALA A 189 -14.74 -113.60 -14.47
CA ALA A 189 -14.39 -115.01 -14.55
C ALA A 189 -12.96 -115.19 -15.05
N ARG A 190 -12.57 -114.48 -16.12
CA ARG A 190 -11.20 -114.51 -16.66
C ARG A 190 -10.18 -113.93 -15.69
N LYS A 191 -10.53 -112.88 -14.96
CA LYS A 191 -9.70 -112.34 -13.86
C LYS A 191 -9.53 -113.37 -12.76
N GLN A 192 -10.59 -114.05 -12.34
CA GLN A 192 -10.51 -115.08 -11.30
C GLN A 192 -9.65 -116.27 -11.75
N ASP A 193 -9.82 -116.73 -12.99
CA ASP A 193 -9.00 -117.78 -13.59
C ASP A 193 -7.52 -117.37 -13.68
N LEU A 194 -7.23 -116.17 -14.21
CA LEU A 194 -5.88 -115.61 -14.26
C LEU A 194 -5.29 -115.37 -12.87
N GLN A 195 -6.10 -114.96 -11.89
CA GLN A 195 -5.66 -114.78 -10.51
C GLN A 195 -5.35 -116.13 -9.86
N ALA A 196 -6.16 -117.16 -10.09
CA ALA A 196 -5.87 -118.51 -9.61
C ALA A 196 -4.59 -119.08 -10.24
N GLN A 197 -4.38 -118.85 -11.54
CA GLN A 197 -3.13 -119.18 -12.22
C GLN A 197 -1.95 -118.38 -11.66
N TYR A 198 -2.11 -117.07 -11.46
CA TYR A 198 -1.10 -116.22 -10.86
C TYR A 198 -0.76 -116.66 -9.44
N ASP A 199 -1.75 -116.92 -8.58
CA ASP A 199 -1.54 -117.34 -7.20
C ASP A 199 -0.85 -118.71 -7.15
N ALA A 200 -1.21 -119.64 -8.05
CA ALA A 200 -0.52 -120.93 -8.18
C ALA A 200 0.95 -120.76 -8.62
N LEU A 201 1.23 -119.89 -9.59
CA LEU A 201 2.59 -119.58 -10.04
C LEU A 201 3.40 -118.81 -8.98
N ALA A 202 2.79 -117.83 -8.31
CA ALA A 202 3.39 -116.99 -7.28
C ALA A 202 3.62 -117.74 -5.96
N SER A 203 2.86 -118.81 -5.70
CA SER A 203 3.06 -119.71 -4.56
C SER A 203 4.17 -120.73 -4.80
N SER A 204 4.76 -120.78 -6.00
CA SER A 204 5.94 -121.60 -6.24
C SER A 204 7.14 -121.05 -5.45
N PRO A 205 7.95 -121.91 -4.80
CA PRO A 205 9.12 -121.47 -4.04
C PRO A 205 10.10 -120.62 -4.88
N GLU A 206 10.22 -120.92 -6.17
CA GLU A 206 11.05 -120.19 -7.13
C GLU A 206 10.50 -118.78 -7.41
N ALA A 207 9.18 -118.63 -7.56
CA ALA A 207 8.57 -117.32 -7.75
C ALA A 207 8.67 -116.44 -6.49
N GLN A 208 8.56 -117.02 -5.29
CA GLN A 208 8.75 -116.28 -4.04
C GLN A 208 10.20 -115.81 -3.86
N ALA A 209 11.18 -116.66 -4.19
CA ALA A 209 12.60 -116.28 -4.19
C ALA A 209 12.91 -115.20 -5.24
N LEU A 210 12.30 -115.27 -6.43
CA LEU A 210 12.49 -114.25 -7.47
C LEU A 210 11.80 -112.92 -7.09
N ALA A 211 10.61 -112.97 -6.48
CA ALA A 211 9.87 -111.79 -6.02
C ALA A 211 10.62 -111.04 -4.91
N THR A 212 11.18 -111.76 -3.94
CA THR A 212 12.02 -111.17 -2.88
C THR A 212 13.30 -110.56 -3.44
N THR A 213 13.94 -111.23 -4.41
CA THR A 213 15.13 -110.70 -5.09
C THR A 213 14.81 -109.44 -5.91
N HIS A 214 13.70 -109.45 -6.64
CA HIS A 214 13.22 -108.28 -7.39
C HIS A 214 12.86 -107.11 -6.47
N GLN A 215 12.21 -107.38 -5.33
CA GLN A 215 11.86 -106.35 -4.36
C GLN A 215 13.12 -105.70 -3.77
N HIS A 216 14.12 -106.49 -3.37
CA HIS A 216 15.42 -105.97 -2.93
C HIS A 216 16.14 -105.16 -4.03
N ALA A 217 16.08 -105.62 -5.28
CA ALA A 217 16.67 -104.89 -6.41
C ALA A 217 15.96 -103.54 -6.65
N LYS A 218 14.63 -103.51 -6.52
CA LYS A 218 13.80 -102.31 -6.64
C LYS A 218 14.10 -101.31 -5.53
N GLU A 219 14.18 -101.76 -4.28
CA GLU A 219 14.55 -100.91 -3.14
C GLU A 219 15.94 -100.30 -3.30
N LYS A 220 16.91 -101.09 -3.79
CA LYS A 220 18.25 -100.58 -4.12
C LYS A 220 18.22 -99.53 -5.24
N LEU A 221 17.42 -99.75 -6.28
CA LEU A 221 17.25 -98.81 -7.40
C LEU A 221 16.60 -97.51 -6.93
N ASP A 222 15.56 -97.59 -6.12
CA ASP A 222 14.84 -96.42 -5.59
C ASP A 222 15.73 -95.62 -4.64
N ALA A 223 16.51 -96.29 -3.78
CA ALA A 223 17.50 -95.62 -2.94
C ALA A 223 18.61 -94.94 -3.76
N ALA A 224 19.08 -95.58 -4.84
CA ALA A 224 20.06 -95.00 -5.74
C ALA A 224 19.50 -93.78 -6.51
N ARG A 225 18.25 -93.85 -6.97
CA ARG A 225 17.54 -92.74 -7.61
C ARG A 225 17.35 -91.57 -6.64
N ALA A 226 16.95 -91.82 -5.40
CA ALA A 226 16.81 -90.78 -4.39
C ALA A 226 18.14 -90.05 -4.14
N ARG A 227 19.24 -90.81 -4.03
CA ARG A 227 20.60 -90.23 -3.91
C ARG A 227 20.99 -89.41 -5.13
N LEU A 228 20.71 -89.90 -6.34
CA LEU A 228 20.97 -89.18 -7.59
C LEU A 228 20.20 -87.86 -7.64
N THR A 229 18.90 -87.88 -7.34
CA THR A 229 18.06 -86.67 -7.32
C THR A 229 18.56 -85.67 -6.28
N GLN A 230 18.96 -86.14 -5.09
CA GLN A 230 19.52 -85.27 -4.05
C GLN A 230 20.85 -84.64 -4.48
N ALA A 231 21.74 -85.43 -5.11
CA ALA A 231 23.00 -84.93 -5.64
C ALA A 231 22.80 -83.95 -6.80
N GLN A 232 21.86 -84.21 -7.71
CA GLN A 232 21.51 -83.31 -8.82
C GLN A 232 20.91 -81.99 -8.31
N LYS A 233 20.07 -82.04 -7.28
CA LYS A 233 19.54 -80.84 -6.62
C LYS A 233 20.66 -80.02 -6.00
N HIS A 234 21.54 -80.66 -5.23
CA HIS A 234 22.68 -79.99 -4.61
C HIS A 234 23.65 -79.40 -5.66
N LEU A 235 23.89 -80.11 -6.76
CA LEU A 235 24.68 -79.59 -7.88
C LEU A 235 24.00 -78.36 -8.50
N GLY A 236 22.69 -78.42 -8.76
CA GLY A 236 21.94 -77.28 -9.29
C GLY A 236 21.92 -76.07 -8.35
N ASP A 237 21.83 -76.28 -7.04
CA ASP A 237 21.91 -75.22 -6.03
C ASP A 237 23.30 -74.55 -6.06
N VAL A 238 24.38 -75.34 -6.11
CA VAL A 238 25.77 -74.84 -6.16
C VAL A 238 26.08 -74.15 -7.50
N GLU A 239 25.64 -74.70 -8.64
CA GLU A 239 25.81 -74.09 -9.96
C GLU A 239 25.03 -72.78 -10.06
N GLY A 240 23.81 -72.74 -9.52
CA GLY A 240 23.00 -71.53 -9.42
C GLY A 240 23.69 -70.45 -8.59
N GLU A 241 24.26 -70.81 -7.44
CA GLU A 241 25.00 -69.88 -6.58
C GLU A 241 26.28 -69.37 -7.25
N LEU A 242 27.04 -70.27 -7.89
CA LEU A 242 28.25 -69.90 -8.63
C LEU A 242 27.94 -68.94 -9.77
N LYS A 243 26.85 -69.18 -10.52
CA LYS A 243 26.40 -68.32 -11.62
C LYS A 243 25.98 -66.94 -11.10
N ARG A 244 25.17 -66.87 -10.04
CA ARG A 244 24.78 -65.60 -9.40
C ARG A 244 25.99 -64.81 -8.93
N SER A 245 26.95 -65.46 -8.25
CA SER A 245 28.17 -64.82 -7.74
C SER A 245 29.08 -64.33 -8.87
N THR A 246 29.21 -65.10 -9.96
CA THR A 246 30.02 -64.68 -11.13
C THR A 246 29.38 -63.54 -11.91
N GLU A 247 28.06 -63.53 -12.12
CA GLU A 247 27.33 -62.43 -12.75
C GLU A 247 27.43 -61.14 -11.91
N ARG A 248 27.24 -61.23 -10.59
CA ARG A 248 27.36 -60.07 -9.69
C ARG A 248 28.76 -59.48 -9.71
N ARG A 249 29.80 -60.32 -9.74
CA ARG A 249 31.20 -59.89 -9.86
C ARG A 249 31.49 -59.19 -11.19
N ARG A 250 30.91 -59.68 -12.30
CA ARG A 250 31.02 -59.02 -13.61
C ARG A 250 30.30 -57.67 -13.63
N ALA A 251 29.13 -57.58 -12.99
CA ALA A 251 28.35 -56.34 -12.92
C ALA A 251 29.04 -55.22 -12.13
N ILE A 252 29.82 -55.56 -11.09
CA ILE A 252 30.62 -54.58 -10.34
C ILE A 252 31.67 -53.90 -11.25
N GLY A 253 32.21 -54.61 -12.24
CA GLY A 253 33.17 -54.06 -13.19
C GLY A 253 34.49 -53.63 -12.54
N THR A 254 35.14 -52.63 -13.14
CA THR A 254 36.38 -52.04 -12.61
C THR A 254 36.02 -51.00 -11.55
N VAL A 255 36.42 -51.22 -10.30
CA VAL A 255 36.20 -50.26 -9.21
C VAL A 255 37.06 -49.02 -9.47
N PRO A 256 36.46 -47.84 -9.65
CA PRO A 256 37.23 -46.60 -9.81
C PRO A 256 37.97 -46.25 -8.52
N GLU A 257 39.17 -45.71 -8.64
CA GLU A 257 39.91 -45.20 -7.49
C GLU A 257 39.22 -43.94 -6.97
N ILE A 258 38.87 -43.93 -5.68
CA ILE A 258 38.28 -42.75 -5.03
C ILE A 258 39.42 -41.78 -4.73
N THR A 259 39.50 -40.68 -5.48
CA THR A 259 40.58 -39.69 -5.40
C THR A 259 40.65 -39.00 -4.03
N ASP A 260 39.50 -38.85 -3.36
CA ASP A 260 39.38 -38.23 -2.04
C ASP A 260 39.35 -39.29 -0.94
N LYS A 261 40.45 -39.37 -0.19
CA LYS A 261 40.63 -40.35 0.89
C LYS A 261 39.71 -40.12 2.08
N ASP A 262 39.28 -38.88 2.32
CA ASP A 262 38.38 -38.57 3.42
C ASP A 262 36.96 -39.01 3.10
N ILE A 263 36.51 -38.84 1.86
CA ILE A 263 35.23 -39.39 1.38
C ILE A 263 35.23 -40.92 1.45
N ALA A 264 36.32 -41.56 1.00
CA ALA A 264 36.46 -43.02 1.06
C ALA A 264 36.30 -43.53 2.50
N LYS A 265 36.99 -42.90 3.45
CA LYS A 265 36.93 -43.25 4.87
C LYS A 265 35.54 -43.01 5.48
N ALA A 266 34.89 -41.89 5.16
CA ALA A 266 33.55 -41.59 5.66
C ALA A 266 32.49 -42.58 5.15
N VAL A 267 32.57 -43.00 3.89
CA VAL A 267 31.68 -44.02 3.31
C VAL A 267 31.94 -45.39 3.94
N GLU A 268 33.20 -45.74 4.16
CA GLU A 268 33.57 -47.01 4.81
C GLU A 268 33.07 -47.05 6.27
N GLU A 269 33.25 -45.97 7.03
CA GLU A 269 32.69 -45.83 8.38
C GLU A 269 31.16 -45.90 8.36
N ALA A 270 30.48 -45.27 7.40
CA ALA A 270 29.03 -45.33 7.27
C ALA A 270 28.52 -46.74 6.95
N LEU A 271 29.19 -47.47 6.05
CA LEU A 271 28.87 -48.85 5.72
C LEU A 271 29.04 -49.79 6.94
N HIS A 272 30.07 -49.57 7.76
CA HIS A 272 30.35 -50.37 8.96
C HIS A 272 29.61 -49.93 10.22
N LYS A 273 28.97 -48.76 10.21
CA LYS A 273 28.21 -48.23 11.36
C LYS A 273 27.09 -49.20 11.75
N GLY A 274 27.23 -49.86 12.90
CA GLY A 274 26.23 -50.80 13.42
C GLY A 274 26.37 -52.26 12.94
N LYS A 275 27.32 -52.60 12.06
CA LYS A 275 27.61 -53.99 11.66
C LYS A 275 29.12 -54.27 11.55
N ARG A 276 29.60 -55.24 12.34
CA ARG A 276 31.01 -55.69 12.34
C ARG A 276 31.42 -56.47 11.08
N THR A 277 30.49 -57.11 10.38
CA THR A 277 30.76 -57.92 9.19
C THR A 277 29.68 -57.73 8.14
N LEU A 278 30.09 -57.36 6.93
CA LEU A 278 29.23 -57.29 5.74
C LEU A 278 29.44 -58.57 4.93
N THR A 279 28.33 -59.18 4.50
CA THR A 279 28.32 -60.36 3.63
C THR A 279 27.84 -59.97 2.23
N ILE A 280 28.09 -60.83 1.23
CA ILE A 280 27.60 -60.63 -0.15
C ILE A 280 26.08 -60.40 -0.21
N ASP A 281 25.33 -61.01 0.69
CA ASP A 281 23.86 -60.87 0.70
C ASP A 281 23.38 -59.59 1.41
N SER A 282 24.19 -59.05 2.34
CA SER A 282 23.80 -57.89 3.14
C SER A 282 24.39 -56.57 2.67
N ILE A 283 25.39 -56.59 1.77
CA ILE A 283 26.09 -55.40 1.31
C ILE A 283 25.20 -54.46 0.47
N ASP A 284 24.31 -55.00 -0.38
CA ASP A 284 23.43 -54.19 -1.21
C ASP A 284 22.36 -53.49 -0.38
N ALA A 285 21.73 -54.20 0.56
CA ALA A 285 20.77 -53.59 1.48
C ALA A 285 21.44 -52.49 2.33
N ARG A 286 22.69 -52.69 2.76
CA ARG A 286 23.44 -51.69 3.50
C ARG A 286 23.85 -50.49 2.64
N ARG A 287 24.23 -50.71 1.38
CA ARG A 287 24.50 -49.64 0.41
C ARG A 287 23.26 -48.75 0.26
N ASP A 288 22.10 -49.35 0.05
CA ASP A 288 20.86 -48.60 -0.18
C ASP A 288 20.45 -47.79 1.05
N GLU A 289 20.63 -48.35 2.25
CA GLU A 289 20.39 -47.65 3.52
C GLU A 289 21.34 -46.45 3.70
N VAL A 290 22.65 -46.65 3.52
CA VAL A 290 23.64 -45.56 3.63
C VAL A 290 23.42 -44.49 2.56
N GLN A 291 23.07 -44.88 1.34
CA GLN A 291 22.75 -43.95 0.27
C GLN A 291 21.52 -43.10 0.61
N ALA A 292 20.47 -43.70 1.17
CA ALA A 292 19.28 -42.98 1.63
C ALA A 292 19.63 -41.99 2.76
N GLU A 293 20.40 -42.42 3.76
CA GLU A 293 20.85 -41.55 4.87
C GLU A 293 21.64 -40.34 4.36
N LEU A 294 22.60 -40.54 3.46
CA LEU A 294 23.39 -39.46 2.87
C LEU A 294 22.54 -38.52 2.01
N GLN A 295 21.59 -39.06 1.26
CA GLN A 295 20.69 -38.25 0.43
C GLN A 295 19.76 -37.39 1.29
N ASP A 296 19.26 -37.92 2.41
CA ASP A 296 18.43 -37.17 3.34
C ASP A 296 19.25 -36.11 4.10
N ALA A 297 20.48 -36.42 4.49
CA ALA A 297 21.40 -35.43 5.07
C ALA A 297 21.69 -34.29 4.09
N ALA A 298 21.95 -34.59 2.82
CA ALA A 298 22.17 -33.60 1.77
C ALA A 298 20.94 -32.72 1.54
N ARG A 299 19.74 -33.32 1.49
CA ARG A 299 18.47 -32.58 1.38
C ARG A 299 18.23 -31.67 2.58
N ALA A 300 18.51 -32.14 3.81
CA ALA A 300 18.35 -31.36 5.02
C ALA A 300 19.33 -30.17 5.06
N ALA A 301 20.58 -30.37 4.63
CA ALA A 301 21.56 -29.29 4.51
C ALA A 301 21.14 -28.26 3.45
N ALA A 302 20.69 -28.70 2.27
CA ALA A 302 20.22 -27.81 1.21
C ALA A 302 19.01 -26.96 1.64
N ARG A 303 18.02 -27.55 2.33
CA ARG A 303 16.89 -26.80 2.90
C ARG A 303 17.36 -25.74 3.89
N ARG A 304 18.29 -26.09 4.78
CA ARG A 304 18.81 -25.17 5.78
C ARG A 304 19.56 -23.99 5.15
N ILE A 305 20.31 -24.25 4.08
CA ILE A 305 20.96 -23.19 3.28
C ILE A 305 19.90 -22.26 2.69
N GLU A 306 18.86 -22.80 2.08
CA GLU A 306 17.78 -22.00 1.47
C GLU A 306 17.01 -21.16 2.50
N GLU A 307 16.63 -21.76 3.63
CA GLU A 307 15.96 -21.06 4.73
C GLU A 307 16.83 -19.93 5.31
N THR A 308 18.13 -20.19 5.49
CA THR A 308 19.08 -19.19 6.01
C THR A 308 19.26 -18.06 5.00
N ASN A 309 19.42 -18.38 3.71
CA ASN A 309 19.52 -17.40 2.63
C ASN A 309 18.26 -16.53 2.55
N GLY A 310 17.07 -17.14 2.61
CA GLY A 310 15.80 -16.42 2.63
C GLY A 310 15.68 -15.47 3.83
N THR A 311 16.19 -15.89 5.00
CA THR A 311 16.25 -15.05 6.21
C THR A 311 17.17 -13.84 5.99
N ILE A 312 18.38 -14.06 5.46
CA ILE A 312 19.34 -12.98 5.15
C ILE A 312 18.73 -11.97 4.17
N VAL A 313 18.15 -12.47 3.08
CA VAL A 313 17.49 -11.63 2.07
C VAL A 313 16.37 -10.80 2.68
N SER A 314 15.52 -11.41 3.52
CA SER A 314 14.43 -10.71 4.20
C SER A 314 14.92 -9.57 5.10
N VAL A 315 15.98 -9.80 5.87
CA VAL A 315 16.60 -8.78 6.74
C VAL A 315 17.18 -7.64 5.92
N LEU A 316 17.96 -7.95 4.87
CA LEU A 316 18.56 -6.94 3.99
C LEU A 316 17.50 -6.15 3.22
N HIS A 317 16.46 -6.81 2.72
CA HIS A 317 15.33 -6.15 2.06
C HIS A 317 14.60 -5.19 2.99
N THR A 318 14.34 -5.60 4.24
CA THR A 318 13.68 -4.74 5.24
C THR A 318 14.53 -3.52 5.55
N TYR A 319 15.85 -3.69 5.68
CA TYR A 319 16.79 -2.59 5.91
C TYR A 319 16.82 -1.61 4.72
N LEU A 320 16.98 -2.10 3.49
CA LEU A 320 17.03 -1.27 2.28
C LEU A 320 15.69 -0.57 1.97
N ALA A 321 14.56 -1.16 2.35
CA ALA A 321 13.26 -0.52 2.22
C ALA A 321 13.13 0.74 3.10
N GLN A 322 13.76 0.74 4.27
CA GLN A 322 13.80 1.90 5.16
C GLN A 322 14.91 2.89 4.80
N TRP A 323 16.02 2.40 4.22
CA TRP A 323 17.20 3.21 3.88
C TRP A 323 17.64 2.99 2.42
N PRO A 324 16.91 3.54 1.43
CA PRO A 324 17.18 3.28 0.01
C PRO A 324 18.54 3.76 -0.48
N ALA A 325 19.15 4.75 0.20
CA ALA A 325 20.47 5.27 -0.16
C ALA A 325 21.60 4.24 0.00
N GLU A 326 21.40 3.23 0.85
CA GLU A 326 22.38 2.16 1.10
C GLU A 326 22.35 1.07 0.01
N ALA A 327 21.39 1.12 -0.92
CA ALA A 327 21.28 0.19 -2.04
C ALA A 327 22.42 0.33 -3.07
N ALA A 328 23.32 1.32 -2.92
CA ALA A 328 24.52 1.46 -3.73
C ALA A 328 25.59 0.40 -3.39
N ASP A 329 25.69 0.00 -2.12
CA ASP A 329 26.74 -0.89 -1.61
C ASP A 329 26.19 -2.24 -1.11
N LEU A 330 24.87 -2.38 -0.96
CA LEU A 330 24.18 -3.56 -0.43
C LEU A 330 23.00 -3.96 -1.32
N GLU A 331 22.92 -5.25 -1.64
CA GLU A 331 21.75 -5.85 -2.31
C GLU A 331 21.04 -6.87 -1.43
N PRO A 332 19.72 -7.09 -1.59
CA PRO A 332 18.96 -8.10 -0.85
C PRO A 332 19.24 -9.50 -1.41
N GLN A 333 20.49 -9.96 -1.30
CA GLN A 333 20.94 -11.28 -1.71
C GLN A 333 21.82 -11.89 -0.61
N ALA A 334 21.80 -13.21 -0.49
CA ALA A 334 22.56 -13.90 0.56
C ALA A 334 24.08 -13.74 0.43
N SER A 335 24.59 -13.47 -0.78
CA SER A 335 26.02 -13.20 -1.02
C SER A 335 26.52 -11.95 -0.30
N PHE A 336 25.63 -10.97 -0.04
CA PHE A 336 25.95 -9.71 0.63
C PHE A 336 25.87 -9.78 2.17
N ALA A 337 25.79 -10.99 2.74
CA ALA A 337 25.74 -11.17 4.19
C ALA A 337 26.99 -10.61 4.89
N GLY A 338 28.17 -10.70 4.26
CA GLY A 338 29.42 -10.17 4.82
C GLY A 338 29.40 -8.65 4.90
N GLU A 339 29.02 -7.99 3.82
CA GLU A 339 28.87 -6.55 3.68
C GLU A 339 27.84 -6.01 4.67
N GLY A 340 26.71 -6.72 4.84
CA GLY A 340 25.69 -6.37 5.83
C GLY A 340 26.20 -6.43 7.28
N ILE A 341 27.03 -7.44 7.60
CA ILE A 341 27.66 -7.56 8.92
C ILE A 341 28.68 -6.44 9.16
N GLU A 342 29.49 -6.10 8.17
CA GLU A 342 30.45 -4.98 8.28
C GLU A 342 29.72 -3.64 8.46
N LYS A 343 28.62 -3.40 7.73
CA LYS A 343 27.77 -2.22 7.94
C LYS A 343 27.18 -2.19 9.34
N LEU A 344 26.72 -3.33 9.87
CA LEU A 344 26.24 -3.42 11.25
C LEU A 344 27.35 -3.10 12.28
N LYS A 345 28.58 -3.58 12.05
CA LYS A 345 29.73 -3.22 12.90
C LYS A 345 30.02 -1.73 12.85
N TYR A 346 30.01 -1.13 11.65
CA TYR A 346 30.17 0.31 11.47
C TYR A 346 29.11 1.09 12.24
N LEU A 347 27.82 0.76 12.06
CA LEU A 347 26.70 1.43 12.73
C LEU A 347 26.75 1.31 14.27
N ARG A 348 27.31 0.22 14.80
CA ARG A 348 27.50 0.03 16.23
C ARG A 348 28.75 0.74 16.78
N ALA A 349 29.78 0.90 15.95
CA ALA A 349 30.99 1.63 16.31
C ALA A 349 30.79 3.14 16.22
N ASP A 350 29.95 3.59 15.29
CA ASP A 350 29.51 4.97 15.20
C ASP A 350 28.66 5.28 16.43
N ARG A 351 29.10 6.22 17.28
CA ARG A 351 28.51 6.52 18.61
C ARG A 351 27.16 7.24 18.49
N LEU A 352 26.38 6.94 17.46
CA LEU A 352 25.10 7.55 17.12
C LEU A 352 24.12 7.51 18.28
N ALA A 353 24.12 6.40 19.05
CA ALA A 353 23.31 6.27 20.26
C ALA A 353 23.73 7.29 21.34
N ASP A 354 25.03 7.49 21.57
CA ASP A 354 25.54 8.48 22.52
C ASP A 354 25.23 9.91 22.07
N PHE A 355 25.33 10.19 20.77
CA PHE A 355 24.97 11.49 20.20
C PHE A 355 23.46 11.77 20.30
N ARG A 356 22.62 10.75 20.07
CA ARG A 356 21.16 10.84 20.26
C ARG A 356 20.80 11.14 21.72
N ALA A 357 21.42 10.45 22.66
CA ALA A 357 21.19 10.69 24.09
C ALA A 357 21.57 12.13 24.50
N ARG A 358 22.75 12.60 24.09
CA ARG A 358 23.19 13.99 24.33
C ARG A 358 22.30 15.03 23.64
N PHE A 359 21.78 14.72 22.45
CA PHE A 359 20.84 15.61 21.74
C PHE A 359 19.53 15.76 22.51
N LEU A 360 18.96 14.65 23.01
CA LEU A 360 17.74 14.68 23.82
C LEU A 360 17.94 15.41 25.15
N GLU A 361 19.11 15.26 25.78
CA GLU A 361 19.47 16.02 26.99
C GLU A 361 19.54 17.53 26.73
N LEU A 362 20.17 17.97 25.63
CA LEU A 362 20.24 19.38 25.25
C LEU A 362 18.85 19.97 24.93
N LEU A 363 17.98 19.19 24.29
CA LEU A 363 16.60 19.56 23.95
C LEU A 363 15.72 19.76 25.20
N ASN A 364 15.99 19.02 26.27
CA ASN A 364 15.26 19.13 27.53
C ASN A 364 15.98 19.98 28.59
N GLY A 365 17.19 20.48 28.29
CA GLY A 365 18.03 21.24 29.21
C GLY A 365 17.84 22.76 29.16
N THR A 366 18.94 23.48 29.32
CA THR A 366 19.00 24.94 29.57
C THR A 366 18.35 25.81 28.49
N THR A 367 18.37 25.38 27.22
CA THR A 367 17.82 26.17 26.10
C THR A 367 16.31 26.35 26.19
N VAL A 368 15.57 25.28 26.53
CA VAL A 368 14.12 25.36 26.72
C VAL A 368 13.78 26.19 27.95
N GLN A 369 14.53 26.02 29.04
CA GLN A 369 14.31 26.81 30.25
C GLN A 369 14.46 28.32 30.00
N ASN A 370 15.48 28.72 29.23
CA ASN A 370 15.70 30.13 28.87
C ASN A 370 14.58 30.68 27.96
N LEU A 371 14.11 29.89 26.98
CA LEU A 371 13.00 30.29 26.10
C LEU A 371 11.68 30.38 26.85
N SER A 372 11.41 29.47 27.79
CA SER A 372 10.24 29.55 28.68
C SER A 372 10.28 30.80 29.55
N HIS A 373 11.46 31.18 30.05
CA HIS A 373 11.64 32.43 30.81
C HIS A 373 11.39 33.68 29.94
N LEU A 374 11.86 33.67 28.69
CA LEU A 374 11.57 34.73 27.71
C LEU A 374 10.07 34.83 27.40
N ALA A 375 9.40 33.70 27.18
CA ALA A 375 7.96 33.63 26.90
C ALA A 375 7.13 34.19 28.06
N CYS A 376 7.52 33.85 29.28
CA CYS A 376 6.94 34.36 30.51
C CYS A 376 7.13 35.88 30.62
N SER A 377 8.36 36.36 30.43
CA SER A 377 8.70 37.79 30.53
C SER A 377 7.91 38.65 29.53
N LEU A 378 7.75 38.19 28.29
CA LEU A 378 6.96 38.89 27.27
C LEU A 378 5.47 38.93 27.61
N ARG A 379 4.93 37.84 28.17
CA ARG A 379 3.53 37.74 28.60
C ARG A 379 3.19 38.73 29.71
N TYR A 380 4.08 38.87 30.71
CA TYR A 380 3.85 39.74 31.86
C TYR A 380 4.24 41.20 31.63
N ALA A 381 5.02 41.52 30.59
CA ALA A 381 5.50 42.88 30.33
C ALA A 381 4.38 43.92 30.26
N ARG A 382 3.24 43.58 29.63
CA ARG A 382 2.08 44.49 29.56
C ARG A 382 1.50 44.78 30.94
N SER A 383 1.29 43.74 31.75
CA SER A 383 0.74 43.87 33.10
C SER A 383 1.66 44.68 34.02
N ASP A 384 2.98 44.51 33.88
CA ASP A 384 3.96 45.35 34.60
C ASP A 384 3.85 46.83 34.20
N ILE A 385 3.69 47.12 32.89
CA ILE A 385 3.47 48.49 32.42
C ILE A 385 2.15 49.06 32.95
N GLU A 386 1.05 48.30 32.90
CA GLU A 386 -0.26 48.71 33.43
C GLU A 386 -0.17 49.04 34.93
N THR A 387 0.49 48.17 35.71
CA THR A 387 0.69 48.36 37.15
C THR A 387 1.49 49.63 37.44
N ARG A 388 2.55 49.90 36.68
CA ARG A 388 3.36 51.12 36.83
C ARG A 388 2.60 52.39 36.43
N MET A 389 1.78 52.33 35.39
CA MET A 389 0.96 53.46 34.96
C MET A 389 -0.10 53.84 35.99
N GLU A 390 -0.62 52.89 36.75
CA GLU A 390 -1.58 53.18 37.82
C GLU A 390 -0.99 54.11 38.89
N PHE A 391 0.31 54.00 39.21
CA PHE A 391 0.99 54.94 40.11
C PHE A 391 1.07 56.36 39.53
N ILE A 392 1.31 56.47 38.22
CA ILE A 392 1.33 57.76 37.52
C ILE A 392 -0.08 58.37 37.53
N ASN A 393 -1.12 57.57 37.27
CA ASN A 393 -2.51 58.01 37.31
C ASN A 393 -2.94 58.52 38.68
N LYS A 394 -2.55 57.84 39.76
CA LYS A 394 -2.76 58.34 41.13
C LYS A 394 -2.13 59.71 41.37
N SER A 395 -0.99 59.99 40.73
CA SER A 395 -0.34 61.31 40.82
C SER A 395 -1.08 62.36 39.99
N LEU A 396 -1.60 61.98 38.82
CA LEU A 396 -2.38 62.84 37.94
C LEU A 396 -3.76 63.20 38.50
N GLU A 397 -4.40 62.29 39.25
CA GLU A 397 -5.69 62.53 39.91
C GLU A 397 -5.64 63.60 41.00
N ARG A 398 -4.46 63.82 41.60
CA ARG A 398 -4.28 64.80 42.69
C ARG A 398 -4.15 66.24 42.20
N SER A 399 -3.98 66.46 40.89
CA SER A 399 -3.81 67.80 40.31
C SER A 399 -4.92 68.10 39.30
N PRO A 400 -5.55 69.29 39.36
CA PRO A 400 -6.53 69.68 38.36
C PRO A 400 -5.84 69.91 37.01
N PHE A 401 -6.25 69.15 35.99
CA PHE A 401 -5.78 69.33 34.63
C PHE A 401 -6.45 70.55 33.98
N ASN A 402 -7.77 70.70 34.12
CA ASN A 402 -8.51 71.84 33.55
C ASN A 402 -9.78 72.14 34.36
N GLY A 403 -9.78 73.22 35.13
CA GLY A 403 -10.85 73.48 36.10
C GLY A 403 -10.91 72.36 37.13
N GLU A 404 -12.08 71.74 37.32
CA GLU A 404 -12.26 70.60 38.22
C GLU A 404 -11.97 69.23 37.57
N ARG A 405 -11.47 69.21 36.33
CA ARG A 405 -11.23 67.96 35.58
C ARG A 405 -9.81 67.43 35.80
N THR A 406 -9.67 66.11 35.89
CA THR A 406 -8.39 65.40 36.06
C THR A 406 -7.97 64.69 34.78
N LEU A 407 -6.70 64.29 34.70
CA LEU A 407 -6.16 63.54 33.57
C LEU A 407 -5.85 62.10 34.00
N ARG A 408 -6.23 61.11 33.20
CA ARG A 408 -5.86 59.69 33.39
C ARG A 408 -5.24 59.14 32.11
N ILE A 409 -4.16 58.39 32.21
CA ILE A 409 -3.50 57.73 31.08
C ILE A 409 -3.83 56.25 31.11
N ASP A 410 -4.55 55.77 30.11
CA ASP A 410 -4.83 54.35 29.92
C ASP A 410 -3.78 53.69 29.04
N VAL A 411 -3.52 52.42 29.32
CA VAL A 411 -2.68 51.55 28.49
C VAL A 411 -3.59 50.68 27.61
N LYS A 412 -3.36 50.72 26.30
CA LYS A 412 -4.02 49.84 25.33
C LYS A 412 -3.03 48.86 24.72
N ASP A 413 -3.51 47.66 24.44
CA ASP A 413 -2.76 46.64 23.70
C ASP A 413 -2.55 47.11 22.26
N ALA A 414 -1.29 47.16 21.82
CA ALA A 414 -0.88 47.50 20.47
C ALA A 414 -0.08 46.37 19.82
N ARG A 415 -0.16 45.13 20.35
CA ARG A 415 0.52 43.98 19.77
C ARG A 415 -0.05 43.64 18.39
N GLY A 416 0.72 43.95 17.35
CA GLY A 416 0.43 43.52 15.98
C GLY A 416 0.53 42.00 15.81
N GLN A 417 0.00 41.51 14.68
CA GLN A 417 -0.09 40.07 14.38
C GLN A 417 1.26 39.35 14.49
N VAL A 418 2.35 39.99 14.04
CA VAL A 418 3.71 39.44 14.10
C VAL A 418 4.16 39.09 15.51
N VAL A 419 3.78 39.89 16.51
CA VAL A 419 4.12 39.67 17.92
C VAL A 419 3.27 38.54 18.50
N GLN A 420 1.98 38.48 18.13
CA GLN A 420 1.08 37.41 18.57
C GLN A 420 1.47 36.05 17.99
N ASP A 421 1.87 36.02 16.71
CA ASP A 421 2.36 34.81 16.05
C ASP A 421 3.65 34.32 16.70
N PHE A 422 4.58 35.23 17.01
CA PHE A 422 5.81 34.89 17.73
C PHE A 422 5.53 34.33 19.13
N GLN A 423 4.63 34.96 19.90
CA GLN A 423 4.26 34.46 21.23
C GLN A 423 3.63 33.07 21.15
N ARG A 424 2.78 32.80 20.14
CA ARG A 424 2.18 31.49 19.92
C ARG A 424 3.20 30.43 19.51
N ASP A 425 4.14 30.76 18.62
CA ASP A 425 5.21 29.87 18.22
C ASP A 425 6.12 29.53 19.41
N LEU A 426 6.42 30.53 20.25
CA LEU A 426 7.23 30.37 21.46
C LEU A 426 6.51 29.53 22.53
N ASP A 427 5.20 29.76 22.73
CA ASP A 427 4.37 28.98 23.64
C ASP A 427 4.28 27.53 23.15
N ALA A 428 4.03 27.28 21.86
CA ALA A 428 3.99 25.94 21.29
C ALA A 428 5.31 25.18 21.47
N ALA A 429 6.45 25.85 21.27
CA ALA A 429 7.78 25.25 21.43
C ALA A 429 8.14 24.94 22.90
N THR A 430 7.52 25.65 23.86
CA THR A 430 7.83 25.57 25.30
C THR A 430 6.79 24.80 26.13
N SER A 431 5.56 24.60 25.62
CA SER A 431 4.43 24.03 26.36
C SER A 431 4.57 22.55 26.71
N HIS A 432 5.37 21.77 25.97
CA HIS A 432 5.55 20.32 26.18
C HIS A 432 6.64 19.96 27.20
N SER A 433 7.10 20.92 28.00
CA SER A 433 8.14 20.69 28.99
C SER A 433 7.54 20.35 30.35
N LEU A 434 7.10 19.09 30.55
CA LEU A 434 7.14 18.36 31.82
C LEU A 434 6.70 16.89 31.59
N ALA A 435 7.68 16.01 31.36
CA ALA A 435 7.67 14.58 31.71
C ALA A 435 7.09 13.49 30.76
N GLU A 436 6.70 13.73 29.50
CA GLU A 436 6.02 12.69 28.70
C GLU A 436 6.63 12.29 27.34
N ILE A 437 7.83 12.72 26.98
CA ILE A 437 8.49 12.19 25.76
C ILE A 437 9.41 11.05 26.16
N SER A 438 8.92 9.82 26.04
CA SER A 438 9.75 8.61 26.18
C SER A 438 10.81 8.55 25.07
N GLU A 439 11.88 7.77 25.27
CA GLU A 439 12.94 7.55 24.26
C GLU A 439 12.40 7.07 22.90
N ASP A 440 11.16 6.57 22.86
CA ASP A 440 10.50 5.97 21.69
C ASP A 440 9.79 6.97 20.76
N GLU A 441 9.58 8.24 21.15
CA GLU A 441 8.88 9.23 20.31
C GLU A 441 9.82 10.14 19.50
N HIS A 442 10.57 9.52 18.59
CA HIS A 442 11.59 10.22 17.77
C HIS A 442 11.02 11.35 16.90
N GLU A 443 9.83 11.17 16.33
CA GLU A 443 9.19 12.16 15.46
C GLU A 443 8.78 13.43 16.23
N ALA A 444 8.29 13.27 17.46
CA ALA A 444 7.92 14.39 18.31
C ALA A 444 9.15 15.22 18.72
N ALA A 445 10.27 14.57 19.03
CA ALA A 445 11.53 15.23 19.33
C ALA A 445 12.09 16.03 18.13
N LEU A 446 12.02 15.48 16.91
CA LEU A 446 12.44 16.15 15.68
C LEU A 446 11.56 17.37 15.33
N GLN A 447 10.24 17.24 15.44
CA GLN A 447 9.33 18.35 15.20
C GLN A 447 9.59 19.52 16.16
N ARG A 448 9.85 19.21 17.43
CA ARG A 448 10.21 20.21 18.44
C ARG A 448 11.55 20.88 18.15
N TYR A 449 12.56 20.11 17.73
CA TYR A 449 13.83 20.68 17.29
C TYR A 449 13.64 21.71 16.18
N HIS A 450 12.91 21.35 15.12
CA HIS A 450 12.67 22.27 14.00
C HIS A 450 11.92 23.53 14.42
N ALA A 451 10.97 23.43 15.36
CA ALA A 451 10.27 24.58 15.91
C ALA A 451 11.22 25.51 16.69
N LEU A 452 12.08 24.95 17.55
CA LEU A 452 13.08 25.70 18.33
C LEU A 452 14.15 26.32 17.42
N ASP A 453 14.67 25.55 16.47
CA ASP A 453 15.67 25.99 15.49
C ASP A 453 15.14 27.16 14.65
N LYS A 454 13.90 27.06 14.15
CA LYS A 454 13.26 28.16 13.40
C LYS A 454 13.25 29.47 14.20
N ILE A 455 12.94 29.41 15.50
CA ILE A 455 12.89 30.59 16.38
C ILE A 455 14.31 31.10 16.67
N LEU A 456 15.21 30.20 17.10
CA LEU A 456 16.57 30.56 17.52
C LEU A 456 17.44 31.04 16.36
N SER A 457 17.38 30.35 15.21
CA SER A 457 18.09 30.75 14.00
C SER A 457 17.65 32.12 13.53
N ARG A 458 16.36 32.45 13.64
CA ARG A 458 15.85 33.78 13.31
C ARG A 458 16.23 34.85 14.34
N LEU A 459 16.18 34.54 15.64
CA LEU A 459 16.60 35.45 16.71
C LEU A 459 18.11 35.73 16.69
N GLY A 460 18.93 34.73 16.31
CA GLY A 460 20.38 34.81 16.18
C GLY A 460 20.88 35.36 14.84
N SER A 461 20.00 35.48 13.84
CA SER A 461 20.34 35.99 12.51
C SER A 461 20.81 37.45 12.58
N SER A 462 21.87 37.75 11.82
CA SER A 462 22.40 39.11 11.65
C SER A 462 21.82 39.82 10.41
N HIS A 463 20.85 39.21 9.73
CA HIS A 463 20.22 39.84 8.57
C HIS A 463 19.42 41.08 8.98
N PRO A 464 19.39 42.15 8.16
CA PRO A 464 18.68 43.38 8.48
C PRO A 464 17.18 43.19 8.74
N GLU A 465 16.53 42.28 8.01
CA GLU A 465 15.10 41.99 8.17
C GLU A 465 14.79 41.28 9.49
N ASP A 466 15.57 40.26 9.85
CA ASP A 466 15.42 39.55 11.12
C ASP A 466 15.77 40.44 12.32
N SER A 467 16.74 41.35 12.16
CA SER A 467 17.07 42.34 13.19
C SER A 467 15.89 43.30 13.44
N ARG A 468 15.21 43.74 12.38
CA ARG A 468 14.00 44.58 12.50
C ARG A 468 12.86 43.79 13.15
N TRP A 469 12.63 42.56 12.70
CA TRP A 469 11.65 41.66 13.28
C TRP A 469 11.90 41.42 14.77
N ARG A 470 13.15 41.09 15.15
CA ARG A 470 13.58 40.89 16.54
C ARG A 470 13.28 42.12 17.40
N ASN A 471 13.57 43.32 16.91
CA ASN A 471 13.25 44.55 17.62
C ASN A 471 11.73 44.76 17.77
N VAL A 472 10.92 44.35 16.80
CA VAL A 472 9.45 44.44 16.90
C VAL A 472 8.90 43.45 17.93
N VAL A 473 9.38 42.21 17.93
CA VAL A 473 8.83 41.16 18.81
C VAL A 473 9.38 41.20 20.24
N LEU A 474 10.59 41.74 20.46
CA LEU A 474 11.20 41.82 21.79
C LEU A 474 11.05 43.18 22.48
N ASP A 475 10.88 44.29 21.75
CA ASP A 475 10.70 45.61 22.35
C ASP A 475 9.25 45.80 22.84
N THR A 476 9.02 45.46 24.10
CA THR A 476 7.70 45.52 24.74
C THR A 476 7.10 46.92 24.81
N ARG A 477 7.91 47.97 24.66
CA ARG A 477 7.40 49.36 24.58
C ARG A 477 6.55 49.60 23.34
N ARG A 478 6.79 48.84 22.26
CA ARG A 478 6.01 48.90 21.01
C ARG A 478 4.72 48.09 21.08
N HIS A 479 4.55 47.28 22.14
CA HIS A 479 3.40 46.38 22.31
C HIS A 479 2.23 47.05 23.01
N VAL A 480 2.45 48.25 23.53
CA VAL A 480 1.43 49.05 24.21
C VAL A 480 1.32 50.42 23.56
N SER A 481 0.14 51.03 23.66
CA SER A 481 -0.11 52.42 23.30
C SER A 481 -0.78 53.11 24.48
N PHE A 482 -0.53 54.41 24.64
CA PHE A 482 -1.07 55.20 25.74
C PHE A 482 -2.13 56.15 25.24
N ILE A 483 -3.19 56.33 26.01
CA ILE A 483 -4.28 57.27 25.69
C ILE A 483 -4.58 58.10 26.93
N GLY A 484 -4.49 59.42 26.79
CA GLY A 484 -4.91 60.36 27.83
C GLY A 484 -6.42 60.55 27.79
N ARG A 485 -7.11 60.47 28.92
CA ARG A 485 -8.52 60.82 29.09
C ARG A 485 -8.64 61.94 30.11
N GLU A 486 -9.28 63.02 29.71
CA GLU A 486 -9.71 64.08 30.61
C GLU A 486 -11.03 63.64 31.26
N LEU A 487 -11.09 63.64 32.58
CA LEU A 487 -12.22 63.13 33.36
C LEU A 487 -12.86 64.27 34.16
N TYR A 488 -14.19 64.30 34.18
CA TYR A 488 -14.96 65.13 35.12
C TYR A 488 -14.90 64.53 36.54
N PRO A 489 -15.24 65.30 37.60
CA PRO A 489 -15.31 64.78 38.98
C PRO A 489 -16.24 63.56 39.15
N ASP A 490 -17.24 63.42 38.28
CA ASP A 490 -18.16 62.27 38.24
C ASP A 490 -17.58 61.03 37.53
N GLY A 491 -16.33 61.11 37.05
CA GLY A 491 -15.62 60.05 36.35
C GLY A 491 -15.94 59.91 34.86
N THR A 492 -16.82 60.76 34.29
CA THR A 492 -17.14 60.72 32.86
C THR A 492 -16.02 61.33 32.02
N THR A 493 -15.77 60.77 30.83
CA THR A 493 -14.70 61.25 29.94
C THR A 493 -15.14 62.52 29.20
N ALA A 494 -14.47 63.63 29.50
CA ALA A 494 -14.66 64.91 28.83
C ALA A 494 -14.00 64.92 27.44
N ASN A 495 -12.73 64.50 27.36
CA ASN A 495 -11.95 64.47 26.13
C ASN A 495 -10.99 63.28 26.12
N THR A 496 -10.60 62.83 24.93
CA THR A 496 -9.61 61.76 24.75
C THR A 496 -8.48 62.23 23.84
N TYR A 497 -7.25 62.02 24.30
CA TYR A 497 -6.00 62.42 23.67
C TYR A 497 -5.24 61.17 23.23
N GLN A 498 -5.31 60.86 21.94
CA GLN A 498 -4.66 59.68 21.35
C GLN A 498 -3.47 60.04 20.45
N ASP A 499 -3.50 61.22 19.82
CA ASP A 499 -2.46 61.63 18.88
C ASP A 499 -2.18 63.13 18.99
N SER A 500 -0.92 63.53 19.04
CA SER A 500 -0.51 64.93 19.27
C SER A 500 -0.91 65.88 18.12
N ALA A 501 -1.24 65.33 16.95
CA ALA A 501 -1.55 66.08 15.73
C ALA A 501 -2.96 66.69 15.69
N SER A 502 -3.89 66.25 16.56
CA SER A 502 -5.30 66.68 16.55
C SER A 502 -5.69 67.68 17.65
N LEU A 503 -4.72 68.17 18.43
CA LEU A 503 -4.96 69.13 19.52
C LEU A 503 -4.70 70.59 19.10
N SER A 504 -5.41 71.54 19.72
CA SER A 504 -5.02 72.96 19.64
C SER A 504 -3.66 73.15 20.31
N GLY A 505 -2.81 74.03 19.75
CA GLY A 505 -1.40 74.17 20.19
C GLY A 505 -1.22 74.34 21.71
N GLY A 506 -2.13 75.05 22.38
CA GLY A 506 -2.08 75.24 23.83
C GLY A 506 -2.48 74.00 24.66
N GLN A 507 -3.41 73.18 24.18
CA GLN A 507 -3.82 71.94 24.88
C GLN A 507 -2.74 70.85 24.78
N ALA A 508 -2.09 70.73 23.61
CA ALA A 508 -0.96 69.82 23.44
C ALA A 508 0.21 70.17 24.36
N GLN A 509 0.53 71.45 24.47
CA GLN A 509 1.60 71.93 25.34
C GLN A 509 1.28 71.67 26.82
N LYS A 510 0.05 71.96 27.25
CA LYS A 510 -0.39 71.69 28.63
C LYS A 510 -0.33 70.20 28.98
N LEU A 511 -0.79 69.32 28.08
CA LEU A 511 -0.73 67.87 28.25
C LEU A 511 0.72 67.38 28.41
N VAL A 512 1.65 67.87 27.58
CA VAL A 512 3.06 67.48 27.65
C VAL A 512 3.67 67.86 28.99
N PHE A 513 3.46 69.08 29.50
CA PHE A 513 3.98 69.47 30.81
C PHE A 513 3.36 68.70 31.95
N PHE A 514 2.06 68.41 31.87
CA PHE A 514 1.36 67.65 32.89
C PHE A 514 1.86 66.20 32.96
N CYS A 515 2.03 65.55 31.81
CA CYS A 515 2.62 64.22 31.72
C CYS A 515 4.10 64.22 32.16
N LEU A 516 4.87 65.25 31.81
CA LEU A 516 6.27 65.40 32.23
C LEU A 516 6.38 65.58 33.76
N ALA A 517 5.57 66.46 34.35
CA ALA A 517 5.53 66.70 35.78
C ALA A 517 5.11 65.44 36.54
N ALA A 518 4.09 64.71 36.04
CA ALA A 518 3.67 63.44 36.62
C ALA A 518 4.74 62.34 36.50
N ALA A 519 5.44 62.26 35.36
CA ALA A 519 6.53 61.31 35.16
C ALA A 519 7.74 61.61 36.07
N LEU A 520 8.08 62.90 36.23
CA LEU A 520 9.11 63.34 37.18
C LEU A 520 8.69 63.03 38.62
N ARG A 521 7.44 63.29 38.98
CA ARG A 521 6.90 62.97 40.32
C ARG A 521 6.97 61.48 40.58
N PHE A 522 6.57 60.64 39.63
CA PHE A 522 6.68 59.19 39.74
C PHE A 522 8.12 58.71 39.97
N ARG A 523 9.13 59.43 39.44
CA ARG A 523 10.54 59.08 39.64
C ARG A 523 11.13 59.64 40.94
N LEU A 524 10.58 60.73 41.48
CA LEU A 524 11.17 61.51 42.57
C LEU A 524 10.35 61.51 43.87
N ALA A 525 9.15 60.92 43.86
CA ALA A 525 8.27 60.82 45.02
C ALA A 525 7.83 59.37 45.26
N GLU A 526 7.75 58.98 46.53
CA GLU A 526 7.11 57.73 46.92
C GLU A 526 5.57 57.84 46.79
N PRO A 527 4.83 56.74 46.54
CA PRO A 527 3.39 56.76 46.22
C PRO A 527 2.50 57.48 47.24
N ASP A 528 2.92 57.50 48.50
CA ASP A 528 2.14 57.99 49.64
C ASP A 528 2.59 59.38 50.14
N GLN A 529 3.51 60.05 49.44
CA GLN A 529 3.96 61.40 49.79
C GLN A 529 3.21 62.48 49.00
N ASP A 530 2.76 63.53 49.69
CA ASP A 530 2.02 64.65 49.10
C ASP A 530 2.90 65.57 48.25
N VAL A 531 4.19 65.65 48.58
CA VAL A 531 5.22 66.41 47.86
C VAL A 531 6.46 65.55 47.59
N PRO A 532 7.18 65.77 46.48
CA PRO A 532 8.42 65.06 46.20
C PRO A 532 9.48 65.36 47.27
N THR A 533 10.18 64.33 47.78
CA THR A 533 11.23 64.49 48.80
C THR A 533 12.38 65.37 48.31
N TYR A 534 12.70 65.30 47.01
CA TYR A 534 13.68 66.14 46.34
C TYR A 534 13.12 66.60 44.99
N GLY A 535 12.51 67.79 44.98
CA GLY A 535 11.74 68.30 43.82
C GLY A 535 12.07 69.73 43.42
N SER A 536 13.33 70.16 43.55
CA SER A 536 13.74 71.48 43.04
C SER A 536 14.05 71.41 41.54
N ILE A 537 13.34 72.20 40.75
CA ILE A 537 13.59 72.36 39.31
C ILE A 537 14.27 73.71 39.10
N ILE A 538 15.51 73.69 38.62
CA ILE A 538 16.30 74.89 38.33
C ILE A 538 16.22 75.16 36.83
N LEU A 539 15.76 76.36 36.45
CA LEU A 539 15.70 76.80 35.06
C LEU A 539 16.49 78.11 34.90
N ASP A 540 17.62 78.02 34.22
CA ASP A 540 18.37 79.18 33.77
C ASP A 540 17.79 79.71 32.45
N GLU A 541 17.79 81.03 32.26
CA GLU A 541 17.12 81.74 31.15
C GLU A 541 15.65 81.31 30.95
N ALA A 542 14.95 81.13 32.08
CA ALA A 542 13.59 80.59 32.10
C ALA A 542 12.63 81.46 31.27
N PHE A 543 12.01 80.82 30.27
CA PHE A 543 10.90 81.35 29.48
C PHE A 543 11.19 82.62 28.66
N ASP A 544 12.47 82.94 28.37
CA ASP A 544 12.89 84.16 27.66
C ASP A 544 12.23 84.36 26.27
N ARG A 545 11.87 83.26 25.61
CA ARG A 545 11.19 83.26 24.29
C ARG A 545 9.77 82.70 24.32
N ALA A 546 9.25 82.38 25.50
CA ALA A 546 7.94 81.76 25.64
C ALA A 546 6.86 82.82 25.84
N ASP A 547 5.68 82.58 25.26
CA ASP A 547 4.53 83.45 25.46
C ASP A 547 4.10 83.48 26.95
N PRO A 548 3.64 84.61 27.50
CA PRO A 548 3.20 84.69 28.89
C PRO A 548 2.11 83.68 29.27
N THR A 549 1.26 83.25 28.34
CA THR A 549 0.24 82.22 28.61
C THR A 549 0.85 80.82 28.77
N PHE A 550 1.85 80.50 27.95
CA PHE A 550 2.61 79.24 28.02
C PHE A 550 3.38 79.13 29.34
N THR A 551 4.05 80.22 29.72
CA THR A 551 4.84 80.31 30.96
C THR A 551 3.97 80.09 32.20
N ARG A 552 2.82 80.77 32.27
CA ARG A 552 1.86 80.57 33.38
C ARG A 552 1.32 79.14 33.44
N THR A 553 1.04 78.54 32.28
CA THR A 553 0.54 77.16 32.20
C THR A 553 1.58 76.18 32.74
N ALA A 554 2.83 76.26 32.28
CA ALA A 554 3.91 75.39 32.76
C ALA A 554 4.15 75.57 34.27
N MET A 555 4.24 76.82 34.76
CA MET A 555 4.43 77.11 36.17
C MET A 555 3.29 76.58 37.04
N SER A 556 2.03 76.81 36.63
CA SER A 556 0.87 76.29 37.36
C SER A 556 0.92 74.76 37.52
N VAL A 557 1.35 74.04 36.49
CA VAL A 557 1.45 72.58 36.53
C VAL A 557 2.54 72.15 37.50
N PHE A 558 3.78 72.64 37.35
CA PHE A 558 4.86 72.24 38.25
C PHE A 558 4.57 72.59 39.72
N THR A 559 4.00 73.77 39.98
CA THR A 559 3.55 74.17 41.32
C THR A 559 2.45 73.25 41.84
N SER A 560 1.43 72.92 41.04
CA SER A 560 0.36 71.99 41.45
C SER A 560 0.86 70.58 41.73
N PHE A 561 1.94 70.14 41.10
CA PHE A 561 2.59 68.85 41.40
C PHE A 561 3.53 68.89 42.61
N GLY A 562 3.72 70.06 43.24
CA GLY A 562 4.52 70.24 44.45
C GLY A 562 6.01 70.42 44.20
N PHE A 563 6.42 70.78 42.98
CA PHE A 563 7.81 71.08 42.68
C PHE A 563 8.20 72.48 43.14
N HIS A 564 9.40 72.60 43.70
CA HIS A 564 10.01 73.87 44.08
C HIS A 564 10.74 74.45 42.86
N MET A 565 10.34 75.63 42.40
CA MET A 565 10.87 76.22 41.18
C MET A 565 11.94 77.28 41.50
N ILE A 566 13.14 77.12 40.95
CA ILE A 566 14.23 78.10 41.04
C ILE A 566 14.51 78.62 39.64
N LEU A 567 14.20 79.90 39.39
CA LEU A 567 14.21 80.49 38.05
C LEU A 567 15.22 81.64 37.97
N ALA A 568 16.04 81.67 36.93
CA ALA A 568 16.80 82.86 36.53
C ALA A 568 16.20 83.41 35.23
N THR A 569 15.72 84.67 35.27
CA THR A 569 14.96 85.25 34.16
C THR A 569 15.18 86.77 34.06
N PRO A 570 15.11 87.39 32.86
CA PRO A 570 15.21 88.85 32.71
C PRO A 570 14.09 89.60 33.45
N PHE A 571 14.38 90.84 33.87
CA PHE A 571 13.48 91.66 34.70
C PHE A 571 12.04 91.79 34.14
N LYS A 572 11.87 91.75 32.82
CA LYS A 572 10.58 91.90 32.13
C LYS A 572 9.57 90.79 32.44
N LEU A 573 10.03 89.59 32.82
CA LEU A 573 9.16 88.43 33.04
C LEU A 573 8.73 88.24 34.50
N ILE A 574 9.27 89.04 35.42
CA ILE A 574 8.96 88.96 36.86
C ILE A 574 7.45 89.10 37.11
N GLN A 575 6.75 90.02 36.44
CA GLN A 575 5.31 90.21 36.63
C GLN A 575 4.47 88.96 36.28
N THR A 576 4.92 88.16 35.30
CA THR A 576 4.20 86.95 34.87
C THR A 576 4.45 85.77 35.82
N LEU A 577 5.61 85.75 36.47
CA LEU A 577 6.06 84.68 37.36
C LEU A 577 5.79 84.96 38.84
N SER A 578 5.60 86.23 39.22
CA SER A 578 5.38 86.69 40.59
C SER A 578 4.31 85.92 41.37
N PRO A 579 3.20 85.42 40.78
CA PRO A 579 2.22 84.62 41.52
C PRO A 579 2.69 83.21 41.93
N TYR A 580 3.78 82.70 41.35
CA TYR A 580 4.26 81.32 41.53
C TYR A 580 5.60 81.24 42.27
N VAL A 581 6.14 82.38 42.71
CA VAL A 581 7.45 82.47 43.36
C VAL A 581 7.32 83.29 44.63
N ASP A 582 7.72 82.72 45.77
CA ASP A 582 7.55 83.35 47.08
C ASP A 582 8.50 84.53 47.33
N GLY A 583 9.66 84.55 46.66
CA GLY A 583 10.66 85.62 46.80
C GLY A 583 11.41 85.88 45.51
N THR A 584 11.59 87.15 45.16
CA THR A 584 12.36 87.56 43.98
C THR A 584 13.61 88.33 44.41
N ILE A 585 14.77 87.87 43.98
CA ILE A 585 16.04 88.59 44.14
C ILE A 585 16.33 89.32 42.84
N VAL A 586 16.28 90.65 42.88
CA VAL A 586 16.69 91.48 41.75
C VAL A 586 18.13 91.89 41.95
N VAL A 587 18.99 91.46 41.02
CA VAL A 587 20.40 91.84 41.01
C VAL A 587 20.57 93.01 40.06
N ASN A 588 20.97 94.16 40.60
CA ASN A 588 21.27 95.37 39.85
C ASN A 588 22.78 95.53 39.72
N TYR A 589 23.22 95.88 38.52
CA TYR A 589 24.61 96.15 38.21
C TYR A 589 24.74 97.54 37.62
N ASP A 590 25.56 98.39 38.24
CA ASP A 590 25.93 99.70 37.71
C ASP A 590 27.45 99.91 37.77
N GLU A 591 28.00 100.60 36.78
CA GLU A 591 29.42 100.96 36.72
C GLU A 591 29.58 102.49 36.64
N PRO A 592 29.32 103.22 37.74
CA PRO A 592 29.55 104.65 37.76
C PRO A 592 31.05 104.97 37.70
N ILE A 593 31.40 106.05 37.00
CA ILE A 593 32.77 106.58 36.97
C ILE A 593 32.93 107.54 38.15
N ILE A 594 33.71 107.13 39.16
CA ILE A 594 34.01 107.94 40.36
C ILE A 594 35.50 108.26 40.34
N ASN A 595 35.85 109.54 40.46
CA ASN A 595 37.25 110.03 40.38
C ASN A 595 38.00 109.54 39.12
N GLY A 596 37.31 109.48 37.96
CA GLY A 596 37.93 109.15 36.67
C GLY A 596 38.22 107.66 36.42
N ARG A 597 37.77 106.74 37.29
CA ARG A 597 37.83 105.29 37.05
C ARG A 597 36.45 104.66 37.17
N PRO A 598 36.08 103.73 36.27
CA PRO A 598 34.85 102.96 36.40
C PRO A 598 34.96 102.07 37.64
N GLN A 599 33.95 102.14 38.51
CA GLN A 599 33.88 101.30 39.70
C GLN A 599 32.59 100.48 39.63
N ALA A 600 32.73 99.16 39.46
CA ALA A 600 31.59 98.26 39.46
C ALA A 600 30.93 98.23 40.84
N ARG A 601 29.62 98.44 40.83
CA ARG A 601 28.75 98.32 42.00
C ARG A 601 27.68 97.31 41.65
N THR A 602 27.58 96.29 42.49
CA THR A 602 26.49 95.32 42.42
C THR A 602 25.65 95.50 43.66
N GLY A 603 24.39 95.85 43.45
CA GLY A 603 23.37 95.85 44.48
C GLY A 603 22.44 94.66 44.27
N TYR A 604 21.85 94.15 45.34
CA TYR A 604 20.66 93.32 45.22
C TYR A 604 19.55 93.93 46.06
N SER A 605 18.33 93.79 45.57
CA SER A 605 17.13 94.11 46.33
C SER A 605 16.27 92.86 46.40
N LEU A 606 15.86 92.51 47.62
CA LEU A 606 14.83 91.50 47.82
C LEU A 606 13.47 92.16 47.62
N ILE A 607 12.65 91.59 46.75
CA ILE A 607 11.24 91.92 46.68
C ILE A 607 10.51 90.77 47.39
N ASP A 608 10.01 91.06 48.60
CA ASP A 608 9.18 90.15 49.37
C ASP A 608 7.72 90.31 48.94
N ALA A 609 7.17 89.28 48.28
CA ALA A 609 5.82 89.32 47.71
C ALA A 609 4.70 89.25 48.76
N SER A 610 5.04 89.04 50.06
CA SER A 610 4.05 88.87 51.14
C SER A 610 3.33 90.14 51.61
N THR A 611 3.70 91.35 51.14
CA THR A 611 3.14 92.63 51.62
C THR A 611 1.99 93.22 50.79
N LEU A 612 1.56 92.55 49.71
CA LEU A 612 0.38 92.93 48.91
C LEU A 612 -0.83 92.06 49.29
N SER A 613 -1.39 92.26 50.48
CA SER A 613 -2.65 91.60 50.90
C SER A 613 -3.80 92.59 51.01
N THR A 614 -4.85 92.41 50.20
CA THR A 614 -6.17 93.10 50.32
C THR A 614 -7.21 92.04 50.72
N PRO A 615 -8.23 92.36 51.56
CA PRO A 615 -8.95 91.39 52.39
C PRO A 615 -10.10 90.69 51.66
N ALA A 616 -10.45 89.50 52.13
CA ALA A 616 -11.54 88.65 51.65
C ALA A 616 -12.94 89.27 51.89
N PRO A 617 -13.93 89.06 51.00
CA PRO A 617 -15.33 89.35 51.30
C PRO A 617 -16.06 88.14 51.92
N GLU A 618 -16.95 88.49 52.83
CA GLU A 618 -17.77 87.68 53.74
C GLU A 618 -18.69 86.63 53.05
N SER A 619 -18.87 85.51 53.74
CA SER A 619 -19.92 84.52 53.51
C SER A 619 -21.27 84.97 54.13
N PRO A 620 -22.44 84.75 53.48
CA PRO A 620 -23.71 84.86 54.17
C PRO A 620 -24.12 83.53 54.83
N HIS A 621 -24.64 83.66 56.05
CA HIS A 621 -25.12 82.63 56.97
C HIS A 621 -26.39 81.88 56.50
N PRO A 622 -26.73 80.72 57.12
CA PRO A 622 -27.73 79.76 56.63
C PRO A 622 -29.13 79.98 57.24
N GLU A 623 -30.18 79.62 56.48
CA GLU A 623 -31.54 79.42 57.00
C GLU A 623 -31.79 77.94 57.32
N VAL A 624 -32.38 77.68 58.48
CA VAL A 624 -32.81 76.39 59.07
C VAL A 624 -34.11 76.71 59.84
N PRO A 625 -35.04 75.77 60.11
CA PRO A 625 -35.77 74.83 59.25
C PRO A 625 -37.30 74.94 59.49
N THR A 626 -38.13 74.12 58.82
CA THR A 626 -39.43 73.71 59.41
C THR A 626 -39.79 72.29 58.99
N ASP A 627 -39.81 71.41 59.99
CA ASP A 627 -40.45 70.09 59.99
C ASP A 627 -41.98 70.20 59.88
N ALA A 628 -42.60 69.20 59.23
CA ALA A 628 -43.90 68.67 59.63
C ALA A 628 -44.09 67.25 59.07
N ASP A 629 -44.20 66.30 60.01
CA ASP A 629 -44.35 64.84 59.88
C ASP A 629 -45.64 64.34 59.20
N ALA A 630 -45.55 63.16 58.57
CA ALA A 630 -46.30 61.93 58.92
C ALA A 630 -45.80 60.71 58.14
#